data_AF-A0A0A8WXX4-F1
#
_entry.id   AF-A0A0A8WXX4-F1
#
_cell.length_a   1.000
_cell.length_b   1.000
_cell.length_c   1.000
_cell.angle_alpha   90.00
_cell.angle_beta   90.00
_cell.angle_gamma   90.00
#
_symmetry.space_group_name_H-M   'P 1'
#
loop_
_entity.id
_entity.type
_entity.pdbx_description
1 polymer ?
#
loop_
_entity_poly.entity_id
_entity_poly.type
_entity_poly.pdbx_seq_one_letter_code
_entity_poly.pdbx_strand_id
1 'polypeptide(L)' 'MFSNIGFPGLILILVIALIIFGPNKLPEIGRAVGKSMKEFKNATNGLADDVKKEIRENEQDKKS' A
#
# COMPACT_ATOMS: atom_id res chain seq x y z
N MET A 1 -21.87 -24.75 -9.74
CA MET A 1 -22.98 -23.81 -9.42
C MET A 1 -22.49 -22.48 -8.84
N PHE A 2 -21.41 -22.41 -8.06
CA PHE A 2 -20.90 -21.14 -7.49
C PHE A 2 -20.04 -20.29 -8.44
N SER A 3 -19.46 -20.86 -9.51
CA SER A 3 -18.61 -20.11 -10.45
C SER A 3 -19.36 -19.10 -11.35
N ASN A 4 -20.70 -19.12 -11.36
CA ASN A 4 -21.52 -18.09 -12.00
C ASN A 4 -21.81 -16.89 -11.08
N ILE A 5 -21.41 -16.96 -9.81
CA ILE A 5 -21.45 -15.85 -8.85
C ILE A 5 -20.19 -14.99 -9.07
N GLY A 6 -20.07 -14.44 -10.29
CA GLY A 6 -18.97 -13.55 -10.64
C GLY A 6 -19.11 -12.19 -9.95
N PHE A 7 -18.80 -11.13 -10.69
CA PHE A 7 -18.93 -9.74 -10.23
C PHE A 7 -20.26 -9.40 -9.50
N PRO A 8 -21.44 -9.93 -9.89
CA PRO A 8 -22.69 -9.66 -9.18
C PRO A 8 -22.71 -10.13 -7.71
N GLY A 9 -22.07 -11.25 -7.39
CA GLY A 9 -22.03 -11.74 -6.01
C GLY A 9 -21.11 -10.92 -5.11
N LEU A 10 -20.00 -10.44 -5.68
CA LEU A 10 -19.10 -9.53 -4.97
C LEU A 10 -19.83 -8.22 -4.64
N ILE A 11 -20.63 -7.67 -5.56
CA ILE A 11 -21.47 -6.49 -5.31
C ILE A 11 -22.46 -6.74 -4.17
N LEU A 12 -23.12 -7.90 -4.12
CA LEU A 12 -24.07 -8.21 -3.06
C LEU A 12 -23.40 -8.21 -1.67
N ILE A 13 -22.22 -8.84 -1.56
CA ILE A 13 -21.42 -8.84 -0.34
C ILE A 13 -21.01 -7.40 0.03
N LEU A 14 -20.58 -6.62 -0.95
CA LEU A 14 -20.19 -5.23 -0.77
C LEU A 14 -21.35 -4.41 -0.23
N VAL A 15 -22.56 -4.55 -0.78
CA VAL A 15 -23.78 -3.87 -0.30
C VAL A 15 -24.09 -4.22 1.14
N ILE A 16 -24.04 -5.51 1.52
CA ILE A 16 -24.25 -5.94 2.91
C ILE A 16 -23.19 -5.32 3.83
N ALA A 17 -21.92 -5.34 3.42
CA ALA A 17 -20.83 -4.71 4.16
C ALA A 17 -21.03 -3.20 4.29
N LEU A 18 -21.53 -2.52 3.26
CA LEU A 18 -21.84 -1.08 3.31
C LEU A 18 -23.03 -0.76 4.22
N ILE A 19 -23.99 -1.67 4.38
CA ILE A 19 -25.10 -1.46 5.34
C ILE A 19 -24.57 -1.53 6.78
N ILE A 20 -23.67 -2.49 7.06
CA ILE A 20 -23.11 -2.69 8.40
C ILE A 20 -22.09 -1.59 8.74
N PHE A 21 -21.14 -1.34 7.84
CA PHE A 21 -20.03 -0.42 8.09
C PHE A 21 -20.30 1.00 7.59
N GLY A 22 -21.21 1.20 6.64
CA GLY A 22 -21.48 2.48 5.99
C GLY A 22 -20.60 2.73 4.75
N PRO A 23 -21.15 3.39 3.69
CA PRO A 23 -20.42 3.71 2.46
C PRO A 23 -19.22 4.64 2.67
N ASN A 24 -19.22 5.44 3.74
CA ASN A 24 -18.15 6.39 4.03
C ASN A 24 -16.93 5.76 4.72
N LYS A 25 -17.11 4.59 5.38
CA LYS A 25 -16.03 3.97 6.17
C LYS A 25 -14.97 3.29 5.30
N LEU A 26 -15.36 2.64 4.20
CA LEU A 26 -14.39 2.02 3.29
C LEU A 26 -13.42 3.04 2.65
N PRO A 27 -13.88 4.18 2.09
CA PRO A 27 -12.97 5.22 1.58
C PRO A 27 -12.12 5.87 2.67
N GLU A 28 -12.67 6.06 3.88
CA GLU A 28 -11.96 6.62 5.02
C GLU A 28 -10.76 5.74 5.43
N ILE A 29 -11.01 4.43 5.59
CA ILE A 29 -9.96 3.44 5.88
C ILE A 29 -8.96 3.37 4.72
N GLY A 30 -9.41 3.35 3.47
CA GLY A 30 -8.54 3.34 2.30
C GLY A 30 -7.62 4.57 2.22
N ARG A 31 -8.12 5.76 2.58
CA ARG A 31 -7.31 6.98 2.67
C ARG A 31 -6.27 6.90 3.78
N ALA A 32 -6.65 6.40 4.96
CA ALA A 32 -5.73 6.24 6.09
C ALA A 32 -4.61 5.23 5.79
N VAL A 33 -4.97 4.07 5.25
CA VAL A 33 -4.03 3.04 4.82
C VAL A 33 -3.16 3.54 3.67
N GLY A 34 -3.75 4.23 2.69
CA GLY A 34 -3.02 4.79 1.56
C GLY A 34 -1.98 5.83 1.96
N LYS A 35 -2.33 6.70 2.92
CA LYS A 35 -1.39 7.68 3.50
C LYS A 35 -0.24 6.96 4.20
N SER A 36 -0.55 5.98 5.04
CA SER A 36 0.44 5.17 5.77
C SER A 36 1.37 4.43 4.80
N MET A 37 0.83 3.81 3.75
CA MET A 37 1.60 3.10 2.73
C MET A 37 2.50 4.04 1.93
N LYS A 38 2.03 5.27 1.63
CA LYS A 38 2.82 6.30 0.95
C LYS A 38 4.00 6.75 1.82
N GLU A 39 3.76 7.02 3.11
CA GLU A 39 4.80 7.39 4.06
C GLU A 39 5.82 6.26 4.24
N PHE A 40 5.34 5.02 4.40
CA PHE A 40 6.20 3.84 4.50
C PHE A 40 7.08 3.64 3.25
N LYS A 41 6.51 3.79 2.05
CA LYS A 41 7.26 3.72 0.78
C LYS A 41 8.33 4.81 0.71
N ASN A 42 7.99 6.04 1.08
CA ASN A 42 8.93 7.16 1.05
C ASN A 42 10.10 6.94 2.03
N ALA A 43 9.81 6.50 3.25
CA ALA A 43 10.83 6.19 4.25
C ALA A 43 11.76 5.05 3.80
N THR A 44 11.18 3.98 3.23
CA THR A 44 11.94 2.83 2.71
C THR A 44 12.85 3.25 1.55
N ASN A 45 12.35 4.08 0.63
CA ASN A 45 13.14 4.58 -0.50
C ASN A 45 14.29 5.49 -0.03
N GLY A 46 14.03 6.39 0.93
CA GLY A 46 15.08 7.24 1.50
C GLY A 46 16.22 6.42 2.11
N LEU A 47 15.88 5.41 2.92
CA LEU A 47 16.87 4.48 3.48
C LEU A 47 17.65 3.73 2.40
N ALA A 48 16.98 3.26 1.35
CA ALA A 48 17.64 2.54 0.26
C ALA A 48 18.63 3.43 -0.52
N ASP A 49 18.28 4.71 -0.71
CA ASP A 49 19.13 5.70 -1.36
C ASP A 49 20.34 6.07 -0.48
N ASP A 50 20.13 6.25 0.82
CA ASP A 50 21.21 6.54 1.80
C ASP A 50 22.21 5.38 1.88
N VAL A 51 21.73 4.15 2.01
CA VAL A 51 22.59 2.94 1.99
C VAL A 51 23.35 2.84 0.66
N LYS A 52 22.70 3.12 -0.47
CA LYS A 52 23.37 3.12 -1.78
C LYS A 52 24.44 4.20 -1.87
N LYS A 53 24.24 5.36 -1.24
CA LYS A 53 25.21 6.47 -1.23
C LYS A 53 26.42 6.12 -0.36
N GLU A 54 26.20 5.57 0.85
CA GLU A 54 27.28 5.13 1.74
C GLU A 54 28.16 4.03 1.12
N ILE A 55 27.56 3.06 0.41
CA ILE A 55 28.32 2.00 -0.28
C ILE A 55 29.20 2.61 -1.39
N ARG A 56 28.67 3.57 -2.16
CA ARG A 56 29.41 4.23 -3.24
C ARG A 56 30.56 5.11 -2.74
N GLU A 57 30.36 5.80 -1.62
CA GLU A 57 31.40 6.62 -0.99
C GLU A 57 32.53 5.73 -0.43
N ASN A 58 32.20 4.62 0.24
CA ASN A 58 33.20 3.66 0.75
C ASN A 58 34.02 2.96 -0.37
N GLU A 59 33.43 2.73 -1.55
CA GLU A 59 34.16 2.15 -2.69
C GLU A 59 35.11 3.15 -3.37
N GLN A 60 34.81 4.46 -3.31
CA GLN A 60 35.67 5.50 -3.90
C GLN A 60 36.90 5.80 -3.03
N ASP A 61 36.77 5.76 -1.71
CA ASP A 61 37.89 5.93 -0.77
C ASP A 61 38.87 4.75 -0.77
N LYS A 62 38.42 3.53 -1.08
CA LYS A 62 39.32 2.36 -1.20
C LYS A 62 40.13 2.28 -2.50
N LYS A 63 39.80 3.12 -3.49
CA LYS A 63 40.43 3.08 -4.82
C LYS A 63 41.42 4.25 -5.05
N SER A 64 41.50 5.19 -4.12
CA SER A 64 42.50 6.28 -4.09
C SER A 64 43.66 5.91 -3.17
#